data_AF-A0AA90TXC2-F1
#
_entry.id   AF-A0AA90TXC2-F1
#
_cell.length_a   1.000
_cell.length_b   1.000
_cell.length_c   1.000
_cell.angle_alpha   90.00
_cell.angle_beta   90.00
_cell.angle_gamma   90.00
#
_symmetry.space_group_name_H-M   'P 1'
#
loop_
_entity.id
_entity.type
_entity.pdbx_description
1 polymer ?
#
loop_
_entity_poly.entity_id
_entity_poly.type
_entity_poly.pdbx_seq_one_letter_code
_entity_poly.pdbx_strand_id
1 'polypeptide(L)'
;MIEIDGIESSSEAKTYAMTYLHNCRISNEYRKQLLNWVGTYLDENMLENIIVYKNSEHWDQPFESIKNEAENDLEIAALYAPSSEHFNIEMMVFEGNLLSIFNILLSRTVEHLEERTIAH
;
A
#
# COMPACT_ATOMS: atom_id res chain seq x y z
N MET A 1 -11.91 -14.35 2.96
CA MET A 1 -11.95 -13.08 3.70
C MET A 1 -10.71 -13.10 4.57
N ILE A 2 -9.70 -12.28 4.25
CA ILE A 2 -8.53 -12.15 5.13
C ILE A 2 -9.05 -11.42 6.36
N GLU A 3 -9.03 -12.08 7.53
CA GLU A 3 -9.31 -11.40 8.79
C GLU A 3 -8.20 -10.34 8.97
N ILE A 4 -8.56 -9.08 8.78
CA ILE A 4 -7.72 -7.91 9.11
C ILE A 4 -7.75 -7.70 10.66
N ASP A 5 -8.43 -8.57 11.40
CA ASP A 5 -8.38 -8.68 12.86
C ASP A 5 -7.14 -9.49 13.26
N GLY A 6 -5.96 -8.85 13.29
CA GLY A 6 -4.74 -9.49 13.78
C GLY A 6 -3.42 -8.96 13.24
N ILE A 7 -3.46 -7.99 12.31
CA ILE A 7 -2.24 -7.25 11.93
C ILE A 7 -2.09 -6.09 12.91
N GLU A 8 -1.23 -6.28 13.91
CA GLU A 8 -1.01 -5.29 14.96
C GLU A 8 -0.08 -4.16 14.49
N SER A 9 0.77 -4.40 13.47
CA SER A 9 1.74 -3.43 12.95
C SER A 9 1.87 -3.42 11.41
N SER A 10 2.30 -2.30 10.82
CA SER A 10 2.64 -2.22 9.38
C SER A 10 3.68 -3.26 8.95
N SER A 11 4.64 -3.56 9.83
CA SER A 11 5.71 -4.53 9.58
C SER A 11 5.15 -5.93 9.34
N GLU A 12 4.14 -6.33 10.10
CA GLU A 12 3.44 -7.60 9.93
C GLU A 12 2.65 -7.64 8.62
N ALA A 13 1.93 -6.56 8.29
CA ALA A 13 1.20 -6.46 7.02
C ALA A 13 2.11 -6.55 5.81
N LYS A 14 3.21 -5.80 5.83
CA LYS A 14 4.22 -5.81 4.78
C LYS A 14 4.83 -7.21 4.66
N THR A 15 5.23 -7.82 5.77
CA THR A 15 5.84 -9.16 5.78
C THR A 15 4.88 -10.22 5.24
N TYR A 16 3.60 -10.16 5.63
CA TYR A 16 2.56 -11.03 5.12
C TYR A 16 2.37 -10.86 3.62
N ALA A 17 2.21 -9.62 3.14
CA ALA A 17 2.02 -9.32 1.72
C ALA A 17 3.21 -9.79 0.87
N MET A 18 4.44 -9.52 1.32
CA MET A 18 5.66 -10.00 0.68
C MET A 18 5.69 -11.53 0.61
N THR A 19 5.36 -12.21 1.72
CA THR A 19 5.34 -13.68 1.79
C THR A 19 4.30 -14.26 0.84
N TYR A 20 3.08 -13.70 0.80
CA TYR A 20 2.04 -14.12 -0.13
C TYR A 20 2.51 -13.95 -1.59
N LEU A 21 3.06 -12.78 -1.91
CA LEU A 21 3.59 -12.46 -3.24
C LEU A 21 4.78 -13.32 -3.64
N HIS A 22 5.53 -13.92 -2.73
CA HIS A 22 6.57 -14.88 -3.09
C HIS A 22 6.03 -16.28 -3.40
N ASN A 23 4.88 -16.65 -2.84
CA ASN A 23 4.31 -17.98 -2.96
C ASN A 23 3.18 -18.09 -3.99
N CYS A 24 2.57 -16.97 -4.40
CA CYS A 24 1.50 -17.00 -5.39
C CYS A 24 2.02 -17.33 -6.81
N ARG A 25 1.15 -17.91 -7.64
CA ARG A 25 1.46 -18.26 -9.04
C ARG A 25 1.01 -17.14 -9.97
N ILE A 26 1.83 -16.10 -10.06
CA ILE A 26 1.67 -14.98 -11.00
C ILE A 26 2.96 -14.76 -11.80
N SER A 27 2.85 -14.03 -12.90
CA SER A 27 3.99 -13.65 -13.73
C SER A 27 5.04 -12.86 -12.93
N ASN A 28 6.31 -12.98 -13.34
CA ASN A 28 7.41 -12.31 -12.65
C ASN A 28 7.31 -10.78 -12.72
N GLU A 29 6.82 -10.23 -13.83
CA GLU A 29 6.71 -8.78 -13.98
C GLU A 29 5.59 -8.23 -13.10
N TYR A 30 4.40 -8.85 -13.11
CA TYR A 30 3.31 -8.46 -12.20
C TYR A 30 3.72 -8.58 -10.73
N ARG A 31 4.40 -9.68 -10.35
CA ARG A 31 4.96 -9.86 -9.00
C ARG A 31 5.89 -8.71 -8.62
N LYS A 32 6.80 -8.34 -9.52
CA LYS A 32 7.74 -7.24 -9.28
C LYS A 32 7.02 -5.92 -9.03
N GLN A 33 5.97 -5.61 -9.80
CA GLN A 33 5.18 -4.39 -9.59
C GLN A 33 4.45 -4.40 -8.25
N LEU A 34 3.81 -5.52 -7.87
CA LEU A 34 3.15 -5.65 -6.57
C LEU A 34 4.14 -5.58 -5.40
N LEU A 35 5.33 -6.18 -5.52
CA LEU A 35 6.38 -6.07 -4.49
C LEU A 35 6.86 -4.62 -4.35
N ASN A 36 6.97 -3.88 -5.45
CA ASN A 36 7.33 -2.46 -5.42
C ASN A 36 6.24 -1.64 -4.73
N TRP A 37 4.97 -1.88 -5.08
CA TRP A 37 3.82 -1.25 -4.44
C TRP A 37 3.81 -1.49 -2.92
N VAL A 38 3.98 -2.75 -2.49
CA VAL A 38 4.06 -3.13 -1.07
C VAL A 38 5.25 -2.45 -0.38
N GLY A 39 6.40 -2.36 -1.06
CA GLY A 39 7.59 -1.69 -0.55
C GLY A 39 7.41 -0.20 -0.33
N THR A 40 6.61 0.46 -1.17
CA THR A 40 6.35 1.90 -1.12
C THR A 40 5.25 2.25 -0.12
N TYR A 41 4.10 1.56 -0.18
CA TYR A 41 2.88 1.98 0.50
C TYR A 41 2.56 1.23 1.80
N LEU A 42 3.19 0.08 2.04
CA LEU A 42 3.07 -0.66 3.32
C LEU A 42 4.31 -0.54 4.20
N ASP A 43 5.15 0.48 3.96
CA ASP A 43 6.31 0.80 4.79
C ASP A 43 6.07 2.15 5.48
N GLU A 44 5.97 2.14 6.81
CA GLU A 44 5.71 3.35 7.61
C GLU A 44 6.75 4.45 7.36
N ASN A 45 8.05 4.11 7.29
CA ASN A 45 9.08 5.13 7.08
C ASN A 45 8.97 5.77 5.69
N MET A 46 8.67 4.99 4.66
CA MET A 46 8.40 5.55 3.34
C MET A 46 7.15 6.42 3.33
N LEU A 47 6.08 5.97 3.98
CA LEU A 47 4.83 6.69 4.02
C LEU A 47 4.96 8.02 4.77
N GLU A 48 5.68 8.05 5.90
CA GLU A 48 6.04 9.28 6.60
C GLU A 48 6.81 10.24 5.70
N ASN A 49 7.82 9.75 4.97
CA ASN A 49 8.60 10.58 4.05
C ASN A 49 7.74 11.17 2.93
N ILE A 50 6.81 10.39 2.36
CA ILE A 50 5.87 10.85 1.33
C ILE A 50 4.95 11.95 1.88
N ILE A 51 4.40 11.75 3.09
CA ILE A 51 3.53 12.73 3.74
C ILE A 51 4.29 14.03 4.01
N VAL A 52 5.48 13.94 4.61
CA VAL A 52 6.32 15.11 4.92
C VAL A 52 6.67 15.88 3.64
N TYR A 53 7.05 15.17 2.57
CA TYR A 53 7.35 15.79 1.29
C TYR A 53 6.13 16.54 0.72
N LYS A 54 4.97 15.89 0.61
CA LYS A 54 3.77 16.53 0.06
C LYS A 54 3.25 17.69 0.91
N ASN A 55 3.38 17.59 2.23
CA ASN A 55 3.08 18.70 3.14
C ASN A 55 4.04 19.89 2.93
N SER A 56 5.34 19.63 2.71
CA SER A 56 6.34 20.68 2.47
C SER A 56 6.14 21.40 1.14
N GLU A 57 5.62 20.71 0.13
CA GLU A 57 5.33 21.25 -1.20
C GLU A 57 3.97 21.98 -1.28
N HIS A 58 3.28 22.20 -0.15
CA HIS A 58 2.02 22.97 -0.06
C HIS A 58 0.91 22.46 -0.98
N TRP A 59 0.79 21.13 -1.09
CA TRP A 59 -0.32 20.52 -1.83
C TRP A 59 -1.66 20.85 -1.15
N ASP A 60 -2.68 21.16 -1.94
CA ASP A 60 -4.02 21.51 -1.43
C ASP A 60 -4.67 20.35 -0.64
N GLN A 61 -4.40 19.11 -1.06
CA GLN A 61 -4.96 17.88 -0.45
C GLN A 61 -3.91 16.75 -0.48
N PRO A 62 -2.87 16.81 0.37
CA PRO A 62 -1.75 15.87 0.34
C PRO A 62 -2.20 14.43 0.59
N PHE A 63 -3.16 14.22 1.50
CA PHE A 63 -3.66 12.88 1.82
C PHE A 63 -4.44 12.22 0.69
N GLU A 64 -5.37 12.95 0.07
CA GLU A 64 -6.11 12.44 -1.10
C GLU A 64 -5.17 12.23 -2.29
N SER A 65 -4.13 13.06 -2.44
CA SER A 65 -3.11 12.83 -3.45
C SER A 65 -2.34 11.51 -3.23
N ILE A 66 -1.97 11.19 -1.99
CA ILE A 66 -1.27 9.93 -1.67
C ILE A 66 -2.17 8.72 -1.94
N LYS A 67 -3.46 8.80 -1.57
CA LYS A 67 -4.43 7.73 -1.87
C LYS A 67 -4.56 7.51 -3.37
N ASN A 68 -4.78 8.57 -4.13
CA ASN A 68 -4.91 8.50 -5.58
C ASN A 68 -3.65 7.93 -6.24
N GLU A 69 -2.45 8.29 -5.75
CA GLU A 69 -1.19 7.71 -6.24
C GLU A 69 -1.09 6.22 -5.94
N ALA A 70 -1.42 5.79 -4.72
CA ALA A 70 -1.42 4.37 -4.36
C ALA A 70 -2.43 3.55 -5.18
N GLU A 71 -3.63 4.08 -5.42
CA GLU A 71 -4.66 3.45 -6.26
C GLU A 71 -4.20 3.33 -7.72
N ASN A 72 -3.71 4.43 -8.31
CA ASN A 72 -3.21 4.45 -9.68
C ASN A 72 -2.01 3.52 -9.88
N ASP A 73 -1.07 3.49 -8.93
CA ASP A 73 0.09 2.60 -9.00
C ASP A 73 -0.33 1.13 -8.94
N LEU A 74 -1.38 0.80 -8.20
CA LEU A 74 -1.91 -0.56 -8.13
C LEU A 74 -2.65 -0.94 -9.43
N GLU A 75 -3.43 -0.01 -10.00
CA GLU A 75 -4.03 -0.21 -11.32
C GLU A 75 -2.96 -0.43 -12.40
N ILE A 76 -1.89 0.37 -12.39
CA ILE A 76 -0.75 0.20 -13.29
C ILE A 76 -0.08 -1.15 -13.07
N ALA A 77 0.12 -1.58 -11.83
CA ALA A 77 0.68 -2.90 -11.52
C ALA A 77 -0.17 -4.03 -12.13
N ALA A 78 -1.50 -3.93 -12.04
CA ALA A 78 -2.42 -4.90 -12.62
C ALA A 78 -2.31 -5.01 -14.14
N LEU A 79 -1.92 -3.93 -14.86
CA LEU A 79 -1.69 -3.98 -16.32
C LEU A 79 -0.50 -4.86 -16.73
N TYR A 80 0.40 -5.21 -15.81
CA TYR A 80 1.51 -6.12 -16.07
C TYR A 80 1.11 -7.59 -15.91
N ALA A 81 -0.09 -7.88 -15.41
CA ALA A 81 -0.61 -9.23 -15.40
C ALA A 81 -0.91 -9.69 -16.84
N PRO A 82 -0.58 -10.94 -17.21
CA PRO A 82 -1.05 -11.52 -18.47
C PRO A 82 -2.58 -11.69 -18.43
N SER A 83 -3.22 -11.77 -19.60
CA SER A 83 -4.68 -11.92 -19.70
C SER A 83 -5.24 -13.14 -18.96
N SER A 84 -4.42 -14.19 -18.76
CA SER A 84 -4.78 -15.37 -17.96
C SER A 84 -4.88 -15.10 -16.46
N GLU A 85 -4.27 -14.02 -15.97
CA GLU A 85 -4.22 -13.61 -14.57
C GLU A 85 -5.21 -12.47 -14.26
N HIS A 86 -5.68 -11.72 -15.28
CA HIS A 86 -6.66 -10.63 -15.12
C HIS A 86 -7.98 -11.03 -14.47
N PHE A 87 -8.36 -12.31 -14.53
CA PHE A 87 -9.60 -12.83 -13.94
C PHE A 87 -9.33 -13.71 -12.72
N ASN A 88 -8.11 -13.66 -12.18
CA ASN A 88 -7.78 -14.38 -10.95
C ASN A 88 -8.42 -13.65 -9.76
N ILE A 89 -9.56 -14.18 -9.30
CA ILE A 89 -10.32 -13.64 -8.17
C ILE A 89 -9.46 -13.52 -6.90
N GLU A 90 -8.54 -14.46 -6.67
CA GLU A 90 -7.65 -14.41 -5.51
C GLU A 90 -6.73 -13.18 -5.57
N MET A 91 -6.26 -12.81 -6.76
CA MET A 91 -5.44 -11.61 -6.95
C MET A 91 -6.25 -10.33 -6.82
N MET A 92 -7.46 -10.28 -7.37
CA MET A 92 -8.35 -9.12 -7.18
C MET A 92 -8.67 -8.88 -5.70
N VAL A 93 -8.96 -9.95 -4.96
CA VAL A 93 -9.20 -9.85 -3.50
C VAL A 93 -7.93 -9.41 -2.78
N PHE A 94 -6.77 -9.93 -3.17
CA PHE A 94 -5.50 -9.54 -2.58
C PHE A 94 -5.19 -8.05 -2.82
N GLU A 95 -5.35 -7.54 -4.04
CA GLU A 95 -5.18 -6.11 -4.36
C GLU A 95 -6.13 -5.22 -3.56
N GLY A 96 -7.41 -5.61 -3.44
CA GLY A 96 -8.35 -4.88 -2.58
C GLY A 96 -7.93 -4.85 -1.10
N ASN A 97 -7.35 -5.96 -0.61
CA ASN A 97 -6.83 -6.00 0.76
C ASN A 97 -5.58 -5.12 0.92
N LEU A 98 -4.71 -5.04 -0.10
CA LEU A 98 -3.56 -4.13 -0.10
C LEU A 98 -4.00 -2.68 0.10
N LEU A 99 -4.99 -2.20 -0.68
CA LEU A 99 -5.55 -0.86 -0.53
C LEU A 99 -6.19 -0.64 0.84
N SER A 100 -6.89 -1.64 1.36
CA SER A 100 -7.53 -1.56 2.68
C SER A 100 -6.50 -1.38 3.80
N ILE A 101 -5.43 -2.17 3.77
CA ILE A 101 -4.32 -2.08 4.72
C ILE A 101 -3.61 -0.73 4.57
N PHE A 102 -3.29 -0.31 3.36
CA PHE A 102 -2.66 0.98 3.09
C PHE A 102 -3.49 2.14 3.67
N ASN A 103 -4.81 2.15 3.47
CA ASN A 103 -5.66 3.20 4.01
C ASN A 103 -5.61 3.28 5.54
N ILE A 104 -5.60 2.12 6.22
CA ILE A 104 -5.44 2.05 7.68
C ILE A 104 -4.07 2.59 8.11
N LEU A 105 -3.00 2.20 7.42
CA LEU A 105 -1.64 2.67 7.71
C LEU A 105 -1.48 4.17 7.48
N LEU A 106 -2.03 4.69 6.37
CA LEU A 106 -2.02 6.11 6.06
C LEU A 106 -2.72 6.89 7.17
N SER A 107 -3.94 6.52 7.56
CA SER A 107 -4.66 7.19 8.64
C SER A 107 -3.86 7.21 9.95
N ARG A 108 -3.31 6.07 10.38
CA ARG A 108 -2.49 5.98 11.61
C ARG A 108 -1.22 6.83 11.54
N THR A 109 -0.55 6.81 10.39
CA THR A 109 0.69 7.58 10.19
C THR A 109 0.43 9.07 10.24
N VAL A 110 -0.68 9.51 9.66
CA VAL A 110 -1.12 10.92 9.71
C VAL A 110 -1.41 11.36 11.14
N GLU A 111 -2.22 10.58 11.87
CA GLU A 111 -2.51 10.85 13.29
C GLU A 111 -1.23 10.96 14.12
N HIS A 112 -0.28 10.05 13.91
CA HIS A 112 1.02 10.06 14.60
C HIS A 112 1.84 11.32 14.30
N LEU A 113 1.88 11.76 13.03
CA LEU A 113 2.63 12.96 12.63
C LEU A 113 1.99 14.26 13.15
N GLU A 114 0.66 14.31 13.22
CA GLU A 114 -0.07 15.44 13.82
C GLU A 114 0.21 15.55 15.33
N GLU A 115 0.17 14.44 16.07
CA GLU A 115 0.52 14.40 17.50
C GLU A 115 1.95 14.90 17.76
N ARG A 116 2.91 14.49 16.91
CA ARG A 116 4.30 14.96 17.00
C ARG A 116 4.47 16.45 16.71
N THR A 117 3.61 17.02 15.88
CA THR A 117 3.64 18.45 15.52
C THR A 117 3.05 19.32 16.62
N ILE A 118 2.04 18.83 17.36
CA ILE A 118 1.40 19.54 18.48
C ILE A 118 2.28 19.56 19.75
N ALA A 119 3.20 18.59 19.89
CA ALA A 119 4.08 18.46 21.04
C ALA A 119 5.35 19.35 20.99
N HIS A 120 5.49 20.23 19.99
CA HIS A 120 6.60 21.19 19.82
C HIS A 120 6.06 22.62 19.67
#